data_AF-S3ZTT7-F1
#
_entry.id   AF-S3ZTT7-F1
#
_cell.length_a   1.000
_cell.length_b   1.000
_cell.length_c   1.000
_cell.angle_alpha   90.00
_cell.angle_beta   90.00
_cell.angle_gamma   90.00
#
_symmetry.space_group_name_H-M   'P 1'
#
loop_
_entity.id
_entity.type
_entity.pdbx_description
1 polymer ?
#
loop_
_entity_poly.entity_id
_entity_poly.type
_entity_poly.pdbx_seq_one_letter_code
_entity_poly.pdbx_strand_id
1 'polypeptide(L)'
;MGRMSATTPTGVDAARASAVRLQAVVTTWSITGLVLFGAAWALGLQASWWQRLFLAVPVTVLAWLDTRGIDAVVEMRVSLTRALSDLNWAQIPLAVAGGAWLLGLMADAGQRFAVGAVIAVVAALYHFAPHAAAPAGGAG
;
A
#
# COMPACT_ATOMS: atom_id res chain seq x y z
N MET A 1 0.21 -33.78 35.49
CA MET A 1 -0.53 -33.38 34.28
C MET A 1 -1.43 -32.20 34.63
N GLY A 2 -0.94 -30.97 34.48
CA GLY A 2 -1.69 -29.75 34.79
C GLY A 2 -2.58 -29.34 33.62
N ARG A 3 -3.87 -29.09 33.88
CA ARG A 3 -4.82 -28.55 32.91
C ARG A 3 -4.31 -27.20 32.40
N MET A 4 -4.08 -27.09 31.09
CA MET A 4 -3.97 -25.80 30.40
C MET A 4 -5.32 -25.08 30.54
N SER A 5 -5.40 -24.13 31.46
CA SER A 5 -6.53 -23.21 31.54
C SER A 5 -6.52 -22.35 30.29
N ALA A 6 -7.47 -22.57 29.39
CA ALA A 6 -7.70 -21.71 28.23
C ALA A 6 -8.03 -20.31 28.74
N THR A 7 -7.09 -19.38 28.59
CA THR A 7 -7.27 -17.97 28.92
C THR A 7 -8.29 -17.41 27.94
N THR A 8 -9.54 -17.26 28.36
CA THR A 8 -10.55 -16.56 27.57
C THR A 8 -10.05 -15.14 27.33
N PRO A 9 -9.84 -14.72 26.08
CA PRO A 9 -9.38 -13.36 25.79
C PRO A 9 -10.39 -12.38 26.39
N THR A 10 -9.89 -11.39 27.12
CA THR A 10 -10.75 -10.38 27.71
C THR A 10 -11.38 -9.54 26.59
N GLY A 11 -12.51 -8.86 26.86
CA GLY A 11 -13.14 -7.98 25.86
C GLY A 11 -12.18 -6.91 25.30
N VAL A 12 -11.15 -6.53 26.08
CA VAL A 12 -10.09 -5.61 25.66
C VAL A 12 -9.15 -6.23 24.63
N ASP A 13 -8.77 -7.50 24.80
CA ASP A 13 -7.90 -8.22 23.86
C ASP A 13 -8.59 -8.44 22.51
N ALA A 14 -9.87 -8.79 22.55
CA ALA A 14 -10.70 -8.95 21.36
C ALA A 14 -10.89 -7.62 20.61
N ALA A 15 -11.15 -6.53 21.33
CA ALA A 15 -11.27 -5.20 20.74
C ALA A 15 -9.95 -4.75 20.09
N ARG A 16 -8.81 -4.97 20.75
CA ARG A 16 -7.48 -4.64 20.20
C ARG A 16 -7.16 -5.45 18.95
N ALA A 17 -7.43 -6.76 18.97
CA ALA A 17 -7.24 -7.62 17.80
C ALA A 17 -8.11 -7.17 16.61
N SER A 18 -9.36 -6.77 16.87
CA SER A 18 -10.26 -6.24 15.83
C SER A 18 -9.75 -4.92 15.24
N ALA A 19 -9.22 -4.01 16.07
CA ALA A 19 -8.67 -2.74 15.64
C ALA A 19 -7.40 -2.92 14.78
N VAL A 20 -6.50 -3.82 15.19
CA VAL A 20 -5.29 -4.16 14.43
C VAL A 20 -5.66 -4.78 13.08
N ARG A 21 -6.66 -5.67 13.05
CA ARG A 21 -7.15 -6.26 11.80
C ARG A 21 -7.76 -5.19 10.88
N LEU A 22 -8.61 -4.31 11.42
CA LEU A 22 -9.20 -3.22 10.65
C LEU A 22 -8.12 -2.28 10.10
N GLN A 23 -7.13 -1.91 10.91
CA GLN A 23 -6.01 -1.09 10.50
C GLN A 23 -5.24 -1.74 9.34
N ALA A 24 -4.93 -3.04 9.43
CA ALA A 24 -4.22 -3.77 8.37
C ALA A 24 -5.03 -3.84 7.07
N VAL A 25 -6.34 -4.03 7.15
CA VAL A 25 -7.25 -4.00 5.99
C VAL A 25 -7.23 -2.61 5.36
N VAL A 26 -7.46 -1.56 6.17
CA VAL A 26 -7.52 -0.17 5.71
C VAL A 26 -6.21 0.25 5.06
N THR A 27 -5.06 -0.01 5.67
CA THR A 27 -3.76 0.38 5.10
C THR A 27 -3.50 -0.35 3.80
N THR A 28 -3.76 -1.65 3.72
CA THR A 28 -3.50 -2.44 2.52
C THR A 28 -4.34 -1.97 1.34
N TRP A 29 -5.65 -1.78 1.52
CA TRP A 29 -6.52 -1.34 0.43
C TRP A 29 -6.32 0.13 0.07
N SER A 30 -5.95 0.97 1.04
CA SER A 30 -5.58 2.37 0.77
C SER A 30 -4.33 2.46 -0.11
N ILE A 31 -3.28 1.69 0.24
CA ILE A 31 -2.05 1.61 -0.55
C ILE A 31 -2.35 1.06 -1.94
N THR A 32 -3.15 0.00 -2.03
CA THR A 32 -3.54 -0.62 -3.30
C THR A 32 -4.26 0.38 -4.19
N GLY A 33 -5.23 1.12 -3.64
CA GLY A 33 -5.94 2.19 -4.35
C GLY A 33 -4.99 3.27 -4.84
N LEU A 34 -4.11 3.78 -3.97
CA LEU A 34 -3.11 4.79 -4.33
C LEU A 34 -2.17 4.32 -5.45
N VAL A 35 -1.72 3.07 -5.40
CA VAL A 35 -0.88 2.48 -6.45
C VAL A 35 -1.63 2.37 -7.78
N LEU A 36 -2.89 1.95 -7.76
CA LEU A 36 -3.74 1.90 -8.95
C LEU A 36 -4.01 3.29 -9.54
N PHE A 37 -4.25 4.30 -8.68
CA PHE A 37 -4.36 5.69 -9.11
C PHE A 37 -3.04 6.22 -9.69
N GLY A 38 -1.90 5.81 -9.14
CA GLY A 38 -0.57 6.12 -9.67
C GLY A 38 -0.34 5.51 -11.05
N ALA A 39 -0.77 4.26 -11.25
CA ALA A 39 -0.74 3.63 -12.56
C ALA A 39 -1.65 4.36 -13.55
N ALA A 40 -2.86 4.76 -13.14
CA ALA A 40 -3.77 5.54 -13.97
C ALA A 40 -3.16 6.90 -14.37
N TRP A 41 -2.45 7.55 -13.45
CA TRP A 41 -1.71 8.78 -13.72
C TRP A 41 -0.57 8.58 -14.72
N ALA A 42 0.22 7.51 -14.56
CA ALA A 42 1.32 7.17 -15.46
C ALA A 42 0.83 6.85 -16.88
N LEU A 43 -0.31 6.16 -16.99
CA LEU A 43 -1.01 5.90 -18.26
C LEU A 43 -1.64 7.15 -18.88
N GLY A 44 -1.65 8.27 -18.13
CA GLY A 44 -2.18 9.53 -18.60
C GLY A 44 -3.70 9.60 -18.72
N LEU A 45 -4.41 8.74 -17.99
CA LEU A 45 -5.86 8.80 -17.90
C LEU A 45 -6.26 10.17 -17.35
N GLN A 46 -7.25 10.79 -17.99
CA GLN A 46 -7.87 11.98 -17.42
C GLN A 46 -8.43 11.63 -16.04
N ALA A 47 -8.24 12.49 -15.05
CA ALA A 47 -8.86 12.28 -13.73
C ALA A 47 -10.31 12.79 -13.76
N SER A 48 -11.08 12.38 -14.78
CA SER A 48 -12.51 12.65 -14.80
C SER A 48 -13.15 11.96 -13.60
N TRP A 49 -14.15 12.60 -13.03
CA TRP A 49 -14.77 12.11 -11.80
C TRP A 49 -15.38 10.71 -11.94
N TRP A 50 -15.86 10.34 -13.14
CA TRP A 50 -16.33 8.99 -13.44
C TRP A 50 -15.20 7.95 -13.48
N GLN A 51 -14.04 8.27 -14.05
CA GLN A 51 -12.87 7.36 -14.04
C GLN A 51 -12.34 7.13 -12.62
N ARG A 52 -12.41 8.17 -11.77
CA ARG A 52 -12.12 8.03 -10.33
C ARG A 52 -13.06 7.04 -9.66
N LEU A 53 -14.37 7.12 -9.95
CA LEU A 53 -15.35 6.19 -9.41
C LEU A 53 -15.12 4.76 -9.91
N PHE A 54 -14.84 4.56 -11.19
CA PHE A 54 -14.55 3.23 -11.75
C PHE A 54 -13.33 2.56 -11.12
N LEU A 55 -12.34 3.33 -10.67
CA LEU A 55 -11.17 2.82 -9.96
C LEU A 55 -11.41 2.66 -8.45
N ALA A 56 -12.14 3.59 -7.84
CA ALA A 56 -12.41 3.57 -6.39
C ALA A 56 -13.40 2.47 -5.99
N VAL A 57 -14.47 2.27 -6.76
CA VAL A 57 -15.56 1.35 -6.40
C VAL A 57 -15.07 -0.10 -6.25
N PRO A 58 -14.30 -0.69 -7.18
CA PRO A 58 -13.80 -2.05 -7.03
C PRO A 58 -12.92 -2.22 -5.78
N VAL A 59 -12.03 -1.26 -5.51
CA VAL A 59 -11.16 -1.28 -4.33
C VAL A 59 -11.99 -1.22 -3.05
N THR A 60 -13.04 -0.40 -3.03
CA THR A 60 -13.93 -0.25 -1.87
C THR A 60 -14.76 -1.52 -1.64
N VAL A 61 -15.26 -2.14 -2.72
CA VAL A 61 -15.98 -3.42 -2.66
C VAL A 61 -15.07 -4.53 -2.13
N LEU A 62 -13.84 -4.63 -2.62
CA LEU A 62 -12.86 -5.61 -2.14
C LEU A 62 -12.51 -5.40 -0.67
N ALA A 63 -12.29 -4.15 -0.25
CA ALA A 63 -12.06 -3.83 1.16
C ALA A 63 -13.23 -4.26 2.05
N TRP A 64 -14.47 -4.03 1.59
CA TRP A 64 -15.66 -4.47 2.31
C TRP A 64 -15.76 -5.99 2.39
N LEU A 65 -15.53 -6.72 1.29
CA LEU A 65 -15.53 -8.18 1.27
C LEU A 65 -14.44 -8.77 2.18
N ASP A 66 -13.27 -8.13 2.26
CA ASP A 66 -12.18 -8.51 3.16
C ASP A 66 -12.57 -8.32 4.65
N THR A 67 -13.30 -7.24 4.99
CA THR A 67 -13.82 -7.07 6.37
C THR A 67 -14.80 -8.17 6.77
N ARG A 68 -15.52 -8.76 5.80
CA ARG A 68 -16.40 -9.91 6.03
C ARG A 68 -15.67 -11.25 6.11
N GLY A 69 -14.36 -11.27 5.86
CA GLY A 69 -13.54 -12.47 5.94
C GLY A 69 -13.80 -13.47 4.82
N ILE A 70 -14.12 -13.00 3.61
CA ILE A 70 -14.23 -13.90 2.46
C ILE A 70 -12.83 -14.43 2.11
N ASP A 71 -12.64 -15.74 2.24
CA ASP A 71 -11.33 -16.40 2.11
C ASP A 71 -10.60 -16.04 0.82
N ALA A 72 -11.31 -16.01 -0.32
CA ALA A 72 -10.73 -15.65 -1.61
C ALA A 72 -10.14 -14.23 -1.64
N VAL A 73 -10.77 -13.28 -0.93
CA VAL A 73 -10.32 -11.88 -0.88
C VAL A 73 -9.18 -11.72 0.13
N VAL A 74 -9.20 -12.48 1.22
CA VAL A 74 -8.10 -12.53 2.19
C VAL A 74 -6.83 -13.09 1.54
N GLU A 75 -6.95 -14.18 0.79
CA GLU A 75 -5.83 -14.78 0.04
C GLU A 75 -5.29 -13.81 -1.02
N MET A 76 -6.19 -13.14 -1.74
CA MET A 76 -5.85 -12.07 -2.67
C MET A 76 -5.07 -10.95 -1.98
N ARG A 77 -5.52 -10.48 -0.80
CA ARG A 77 -4.79 -9.46 -0.03
C ARG A 77 -3.37 -9.94 0.30
N VAL A 78 -3.21 -11.17 0.78
CA VAL A 78 -1.88 -11.71 1.14
C VAL A 78 -0.96 -11.78 -0.08
N SER A 79 -1.46 -12.27 -1.21
CA SER A 79 -0.73 -12.27 -2.48
C SER A 79 -0.35 -10.85 -2.92
N LEU A 80 -1.28 -9.91 -2.80
CA LEU A 80 -1.08 -8.53 -3.20
C LEU A 80 -0.09 -7.80 -2.28
N THR A 81 -0.10 -8.07 -0.97
CA THR A 81 0.90 -7.56 -0.03
C THR A 81 2.30 -8.07 -0.39
N ARG A 82 2.44 -9.34 -0.78
CA ARG A 82 3.72 -9.88 -1.26
C ARG A 82 4.15 -9.19 -2.56
N ALA A 83 3.26 -9.08 -3.54
CA ALA A 83 3.55 -8.39 -4.79
C ALA A 83 3.93 -6.91 -4.59
N LEU A 84 3.26 -6.20 -3.68
CA LEU A 84 3.60 -4.82 -3.31
C LEU A 84 4.94 -4.75 -2.57
N SER A 85 5.25 -5.73 -1.72
CA SER A 85 6.55 -5.82 -1.05
C SER A 85 7.69 -6.07 -2.03
N ASP A 86 7.45 -6.86 -3.08
CA ASP A 86 8.40 -7.04 -4.20
C ASP A 86 8.54 -5.74 -5.01
N LEU A 87 7.47 -4.94 -5.09
CA LEU A 87 7.43 -3.62 -5.71
C LEU A 87 7.84 -2.45 -4.80
N ASN A 88 8.39 -2.71 -3.61
CA ASN A 88 8.68 -1.71 -2.57
C ASN A 88 9.36 -0.44 -3.13
N TRP A 89 10.30 -0.59 -4.07
CA TRP A 89 11.02 0.52 -4.70
C TRP A 89 10.12 1.48 -5.51
N ALA A 90 9.04 0.98 -6.11
CA ALA A 90 8.10 1.76 -6.93
C ALA A 90 6.81 2.13 -6.20
N GLN A 91 6.54 1.51 -5.04
CA GLN A 91 5.30 1.69 -4.29
C GLN A 91 5.09 3.12 -3.78
N ILE A 92 6.10 3.70 -3.12
CA ILE A 92 6.03 5.09 -2.62
C ILE A 92 5.85 6.09 -3.77
N PRO A 93 6.65 6.02 -4.86
CA PRO A 93 6.46 6.90 -6.01
C PRO A 93 5.08 6.78 -6.67
N LEU A 94 4.57 5.55 -6.85
CA LEU A 94 3.24 5.31 -7.40
C LEU A 94 2.15 5.86 -6.49
N ALA A 95 2.29 5.71 -5.17
CA ALA A 95 1.33 6.26 -4.23
C ALA A 95 1.28 7.79 -4.27
N VAL A 96 2.44 8.45 -4.38
CA VAL A 96 2.52 9.92 -4.55
C VAL A 96 1.88 10.36 -5.86
N ALA A 97 2.17 9.67 -6.97
CA ALA A 97 1.53 9.93 -8.26
C ALA A 97 0.01 9.74 -8.21
N GLY A 98 -0.47 8.71 -7.50
CA GLY A 98 -1.89 8.48 -7.29
C GLY A 98 -2.58 9.56 -6.48
N GLY A 99 -1.91 10.08 -5.43
CA GLY A 99 -2.37 11.25 -4.69
C GLY A 99 -2.48 12.49 -5.57
N ALA A 100 -1.48 12.76 -6.41
CA ALA A 100 -1.50 13.87 -7.35
C ALA A 100 -2.65 13.74 -8.38
N TRP A 101 -2.90 12.53 -8.87
CA TRP A 101 -4.01 12.25 -9.79
C TRP A 101 -5.39 12.48 -9.16
N LEU A 102 -5.58 12.06 -7.90
CA LEU A 102 -6.81 12.31 -7.15
C LEU A 102 -7.07 13.81 -6.93
N LEU A 103 -6.01 14.59 -6.70
CA LEU A 103 -6.08 16.04 -6.60
C LEU A 103 -6.32 16.73 -7.97
N GLY A 104 -6.31 15.96 -9.07
CA GLY A 104 -6.53 16.49 -10.42
C GLY A 104 -5.30 17.17 -11.02
N LEU A 105 -4.12 16.96 -10.44
CA LEU A 105 -2.85 17.46 -10.99
C LEU A 105 -2.49 16.65 -12.24
N MET A 106 -2.98 17.15 -13.37
CA MET A 106 -2.62 16.67 -14.70
C MET A 106 -1.29 17.31 -15.10
N ALA A 107 -0.20 16.59 -14.85
CA ALA A 107 1.09 16.94 -15.43
C ALA A 107 1.06 16.66 -16.94
N ASP A 108 1.64 17.57 -17.73
CA ASP A 108 1.83 17.34 -19.16
C ASP A 108 2.71 16.11 -19.40
N ALA A 109 2.65 15.49 -20.58
CA ALA A 109 3.37 14.25 -20.86
C ALA A 109 4.88 14.37 -20.53
N GLY A 110 5.49 15.50 -20.84
CA GLY A 110 6.89 15.79 -20.50
C GLY A 110 7.17 15.86 -19.00
N GLN A 111 6.26 16.42 -18.20
CA GLN A 111 6.38 16.43 -16.74
C GLN A 111 6.19 15.04 -16.14
N ARG A 112 5.32 14.19 -16.70
CA ARG A 112 5.17 12.79 -16.26
C ARG A 112 6.45 11.99 -16.48
N PHE A 113 7.09 12.17 -17.64
CA PHE A 113 8.39 11.56 -17.93
C PHE A 113 9.50 12.09 -17.02
N ALA A 114 9.55 13.41 -16.76
CA ALA A 114 10.53 14.00 -15.87
C ALA A 114 10.37 13.50 -14.42
N VAL A 115 9.14 13.45 -13.91
CA VAL A 115 8.84 12.91 -12.57
C VAL A 115 9.16 11.42 -12.51
N GLY A 116 8.78 10.64 -13.53
CA GLY A 116 9.12 9.22 -13.63
C GLY A 116 10.64 8.98 -13.67
N ALA A 117 11.39 9.81 -14.39
CA ALA A 117 12.85 9.74 -14.45
C ALA A 117 13.50 10.11 -13.12
N VAL A 118 13.04 11.16 -12.44
CA VAL A 118 13.52 11.54 -11.10
C VAL A 118 13.23 10.43 -10.10
N ILE A 119 12.03 9.85 -10.13
CA ILE A 119 11.67 8.69 -9.30
C ILE A 119 12.61 7.52 -9.55
N ALA A 120 12.85 7.17 -10.82
CA ALA A 120 13.74 6.08 -11.19
C ALA A 120 15.18 6.34 -10.76
N VAL A 121 15.66 7.58 -10.88
CA VAL A 121 16.99 8.00 -10.43
C VAL A 121 17.10 7.94 -8.91
N VAL A 122 16.13 8.45 -8.16
CA VAL A 122 16.12 8.39 -6.69
C VAL A 122 16.04 6.93 -6.20
N ALA A 123 15.20 6.10 -6.83
CA ALA A 123 15.10 4.68 -6.50
C ALA A 123 16.40 3.93 -6.82
N ALA A 124 17.02 4.20 -7.97
CA ALA A 124 18.31 3.65 -8.33
C ALA A 124 19.40 4.10 -7.35
N LEU A 125 19.40 5.38 -6.95
CA LEU A 125 20.34 5.90 -5.95
C LEU A 125 20.16 5.23 -4.59
N TYR A 126 18.93 5.00 -4.12
CA TYR A 126 18.70 4.28 -2.87
C TYR A 126 19.05 2.79 -2.96
N HIS A 127 18.88 2.18 -4.14
CA HIS A 127 19.21 0.77 -4.37
C HIS A 127 20.72 0.54 -4.48
N PHE A 128 21.43 1.43 -5.17
CA PHE A 128 22.87 1.38 -5.36
C PHE A 128 23.66 2.15 -4.28
N ALA A 129 22.98 2.87 -3.37
CA ALA A 129 23.63 3.44 -2.21
C ALA A 129 24.16 2.29 -1.36
N PRO A 130 25.49 2.16 -1.16
CA PRO A 130 26.02 1.22 -0.21
C PRO A 130 25.39 1.58 1.14
N HIS A 131 24.63 0.65 1.71
CA HIS A 131 24.10 0.82 3.07
C HIS A 131 25.30 1.09 3.96
N ALA A 132 25.44 2.34 4.41
CA ALA A 132 26.46 2.68 5.38
C ALA A 132 26.24 1.72 6.55
N ALA A 133 27.22 0.85 6.78
CA ALA A 133 27.21 -0.05 7.92
C ALA A 133 26.92 0.81 9.14
N ALA A 134 25.89 0.43 9.91
CA ALA A 134 25.58 1.09 11.17
C ALA A 134 26.90 1.23 11.96
N PRO A 135 27.21 2.40 12.55
CA PRO A 135 28.40 2.53 13.36
C PRO A 135 28.31 1.43 14.43
N ALA A 136 29.35 0.61 14.52
CA ALA A 136 29.47 -0.47 15.48
C ALA A 136 29.48 0.14 16.90
N GLY A 137 28.29 0.40 17.42
CA GLY A 137 28.08 0.82 18.78
C GLY A 137 28.13 -0.41 19.68
N GLY A 138 29.26 -0.58 20.36
CA GLY A 138 29.32 -1.28 21.64
C GLY A 138 30.19 -2.53 21.67
N ALA A 139 31.47 -2.35 22.02
CA ALA A 139 32.15 -3.16 23.04
C ALA A 139 33.55 -2.56 23.29
N GLY A 140 33.79 -2.08 24.52
CA GLY A 140 35.10 -1.60 24.99
C GLY A 140 34.98 -0.40 25.90
#